data_AF-A0A929U552-F1
#
_entry.id   AF-A0A929U552-F1
#
_cell.length_a   1.000
_cell.length_b   1.000
_cell.length_c   1.000
_cell.angle_alpha   90.00
_cell.angle_beta   90.00
_cell.angle_gamma   90.00
#
_symmetry.space_group_name_H-M   'P 1'
#
loop_
_entity.id
_entity.type
_entity.pdbx_description
1 polymer ?
#
loop_
_entity_poly.entity_id
_entity_poly.type
_entity_poly.pdbx_seq_one_letter_code
_entity_poly.pdbx_strand_id
1 'polypeptide(L)'
;TFSDQALDKAKEAIKRGAHIITDTQMAYAGINKKRLADFGGEVHCYMADEDVAKEAKERRTTRAMVSMEKALRRKEELIFAIGNAPTALLRLKEAVDQGARPALIIGVPVGFVNVTAAKELILQTKIPYIVNRGRKGGSNVAAAICNALLYSI
;
A
#
# COMPACT_ATOMS: atom_id res chain seq x y z
N THR A 1 -11.77 9.57 1.24
CA THR A 1 -11.80 10.02 -0.16
C THR A 1 -11.38 8.88 -1.05
N PHE A 2 -12.16 8.64 -2.10
CA PHE A 2 -11.87 7.68 -3.15
C PHE A 2 -11.57 8.48 -4.41
N SER A 3 -10.61 8.07 -5.23
CA SER A 3 -10.46 8.62 -6.57
C SER A 3 -11.57 8.07 -7.47
N ASP A 4 -11.78 8.72 -8.62
CA ASP A 4 -12.73 8.22 -9.62
C ASP A 4 -12.41 6.78 -10.01
N GLN A 5 -13.44 5.93 -10.05
CA GLN A 5 -13.37 4.51 -10.39
C GLN A 5 -12.39 3.68 -9.53
N ALA A 6 -11.99 4.16 -8.34
CA ALA A 6 -11.03 3.46 -7.48
C ALA A 6 -11.48 2.02 -7.17
N LEU A 7 -12.77 1.83 -6.88
CA LEU A 7 -13.32 0.53 -6.53
C LEU A 7 -13.30 -0.43 -7.72
N ASP A 8 -13.77 0.02 -8.88
CA ASP A 8 -13.87 -0.85 -10.06
C ASP A 8 -12.48 -1.27 -10.54
N LYS A 9 -11.55 -0.31 -10.66
CA LYS A 9 -10.16 -0.60 -11.04
C LYS A 9 -9.47 -1.54 -10.06
N ALA A 10 -9.72 -1.38 -8.76
CA ALA A 10 -9.17 -2.28 -7.75
C ALA A 10 -9.71 -3.71 -7.88
N LYS A 11 -11.02 -3.85 -8.07
CA LYS A 11 -11.66 -5.17 -8.25
C LYS A 11 -11.17 -5.86 -9.53
N GLU A 12 -11.04 -5.12 -10.62
CA GLU A 12 -10.48 -5.64 -11.87
C GLU A 12 -9.02 -6.08 -11.71
N ALA A 13 -8.20 -5.28 -11.04
CA ALA A 13 -6.81 -5.65 -10.75
C ALA A 13 -6.73 -6.92 -9.91
N ILE A 14 -7.56 -7.04 -8.87
CA ILE A 14 -7.63 -8.28 -8.07
C ILE A 14 -8.04 -9.47 -8.93
N LYS A 15 -9.06 -9.34 -9.78
CA LYS A 15 -9.49 -10.40 -10.70
C LYS A 15 -8.39 -10.81 -11.71
N ARG A 16 -7.44 -9.92 -12.02
CA ARG A 16 -6.26 -10.20 -12.84
C ARG A 16 -5.08 -10.77 -12.05
N GLY A 17 -5.24 -11.02 -10.75
CA GLY A 17 -4.19 -11.58 -9.90
C GLY A 17 -3.24 -10.53 -9.32
N ALA A 18 -3.71 -9.31 -9.07
CA ALA A 18 -2.88 -8.29 -8.42
C ALA A 18 -2.45 -8.71 -7.01
N HIS A 19 -1.21 -8.38 -6.65
CA HIS A 19 -0.62 -8.62 -5.33
C HIS A 19 -0.87 -7.43 -4.41
N ILE A 20 -1.06 -7.70 -3.11
CA ILE A 20 -1.23 -6.65 -2.10
C ILE A 20 0.06 -6.50 -1.28
N ILE A 21 0.65 -5.31 -1.33
CA ILE A 21 1.84 -4.95 -0.54
C ILE A 21 1.40 -4.17 0.69
N THR A 22 1.89 -4.56 1.88
CA THR A 22 1.59 -3.87 3.13
C THR A 22 2.85 -3.27 3.77
N ASP A 23 2.67 -2.19 4.54
CA ASP A 23 3.74 -1.54 5.31
C ASP A 23 3.86 -2.03 6.76
N THR A 24 3.04 -3.00 7.16
CA THR A 24 3.04 -3.57 8.51
C THR A 24 2.65 -5.03 8.51
N GLN A 25 3.25 -5.81 9.42
CA GLN A 25 2.84 -7.20 9.62
C GLN A 25 1.41 -7.32 10.17
N MET A 26 0.93 -6.29 10.86
CA MET A 26 -0.46 -6.24 11.33
C MET A 26 -1.47 -6.17 10.18
N ALA A 27 -1.22 -5.31 9.18
CA ALA A 27 -2.07 -5.26 7.98
C ALA A 27 -1.96 -6.56 7.18
N TYR A 28 -0.75 -7.08 7.01
CA TYR A 28 -0.50 -8.38 6.38
C TYR A 28 -1.32 -9.51 7.04
N ALA A 29 -1.32 -9.58 8.37
CA ALA A 29 -2.04 -10.58 9.14
C ALA A 29 -3.57 -10.43 8.98
N GLY A 30 -4.07 -9.20 8.94
CA GLY A 30 -5.50 -8.91 8.87
C GLY A 30 -6.16 -9.14 7.51
N ILE A 31 -5.40 -9.27 6.42
CA ILE A 31 -5.93 -9.49 5.07
C ILE A 31 -6.22 -10.98 4.82
N ASN A 32 -7.38 -11.28 4.24
CA ASN A 32 -7.81 -12.63 3.88
C ASN A 32 -7.03 -13.16 2.66
N LYS A 33 -5.89 -13.80 2.94
CA LYS A 33 -4.98 -14.35 1.92
C LYS A 33 -5.63 -15.44 1.07
N LYS A 34 -6.47 -16.30 1.69
CA LYS A 34 -7.16 -17.38 0.98
C LYS A 34 -8.07 -16.82 -0.11
N ARG A 35 -8.87 -15.80 0.22
CA ARG A 35 -9.77 -15.16 -0.75
C ARG A 35 -9.00 -14.44 -1.86
N LEU A 36 -7.87 -13.81 -1.55
CA LEU A 36 -7.03 -13.19 -2.58
C LEU A 36 -6.40 -14.25 -3.50
N ALA A 37 -5.98 -15.39 -2.95
CA ALA A 37 -5.40 -16.50 -3.70
C ALA A 37 -6.38 -17.15 -4.68
N ASP A 38 -7.70 -17.12 -4.40
CA ASP A 38 -8.74 -17.54 -5.35
C ASP A 38 -8.66 -16.77 -6.70
N PHE A 39 -8.08 -15.57 -6.70
CA PHE A 39 -7.85 -14.76 -7.89
C PHE A 39 -6.40 -14.75 -8.39
N GLY A 40 -5.52 -15.56 -7.78
CA GLY A 40 -4.10 -15.66 -8.13
C GLY A 40 -3.19 -14.59 -7.49
N GLY A 41 -3.72 -13.77 -6.58
CA GLY A 41 -2.92 -12.76 -5.87
C GLY A 41 -2.33 -13.25 -4.55
N GLU A 42 -1.28 -12.57 -4.09
CA GLU A 42 -0.66 -12.80 -2.79
C GLU A 42 -0.51 -11.50 -1.98
N VAL A 43 -0.47 -11.62 -0.65
CA VAL A 43 -0.17 -10.51 0.26
C VAL A 43 1.31 -10.57 0.63
N HIS A 44 1.99 -9.42 0.65
CA HIS A 44 3.42 -9.30 0.97
C HIS A 44 3.68 -8.22 2.04
N CYS A 45 4.70 -8.44 2.87
CA CYS A 45 5.20 -7.46 3.84
C CYS A 45 6.71 -7.64 4.05
N TYR A 46 7.51 -6.72 3.52
CA TYR A 46 8.97 -6.82 3.56
C TYR A 46 9.60 -6.11 4.77
N MET A 47 8.78 -5.63 5.71
CA MET A 47 9.27 -4.87 6.87
C MET A 47 10.17 -5.67 7.82
N ALA A 48 10.01 -6.99 7.82
CA ALA A 48 10.76 -7.92 8.67
C ALA A 48 11.99 -8.50 7.96
N ASP A 49 12.20 -8.20 6.68
CA ASP A 49 13.30 -8.79 5.93
C ASP A 49 14.63 -8.20 6.37
N GLU A 50 15.63 -9.07 6.55
CA GLU A 50 16.96 -8.67 7.04
C GLU A 50 17.68 -7.72 6.07
N ASP A 51 17.52 -7.94 4.76
CA ASP A 51 18.09 -7.08 3.72
C ASP A 51 17.49 -5.66 3.77
N VAL A 52 16.17 -5.55 3.96
CA VAL A 52 15.47 -4.27 4.14
C VAL A 52 15.97 -3.54 5.39
N ALA A 53 16.15 -4.26 6.50
CA ALA A 53 16.64 -3.68 7.74
C ALA A 53 18.10 -3.20 7.62
N LYS A 54 18.95 -3.99 6.99
CA LYS A 54 20.36 -3.66 6.74
C LYS A 54 20.49 -2.44 5.83
N GLU A 55 19.82 -2.45 4.68
CA GLU A 55 19.89 -1.35 3.71
C GLU A 55 19.32 -0.04 4.29
N ALA A 56 18.22 -0.11 5.05
CA ALA A 56 17.66 1.08 5.70
C ALA A 56 18.64 1.71 6.69
N LYS A 57 19.37 0.89 7.45
CA LYS A 57 20.41 1.34 8.39
C LYS A 57 21.59 1.96 7.65
N GLU A 58 22.09 1.32 6.61
CA GLU A 58 23.22 1.81 5.79
C GLU A 58 22.90 3.16 5.14
N ARG A 59 21.70 3.29 4.57
CA ARG A 59 21.22 4.52 3.90
C ARG A 59 20.67 5.58 4.86
N ARG A 60 20.63 5.31 6.17
CA ARG A 60 20.00 6.17 7.20
C ARG A 60 18.57 6.60 6.83
N THR A 61 17.79 5.66 6.29
CA THR A 61 16.39 5.86 5.91
C THR A 61 15.47 4.90 6.68
N THR A 62 14.16 4.96 6.45
CA THR A 62 13.22 4.07 7.12
C THR A 62 13.12 2.72 6.40
N ARG A 63 12.91 1.65 7.18
CA ARG A 63 12.55 0.33 6.62
C ARG A 63 11.33 0.38 5.72
N ALA A 64 10.37 1.26 6.04
CA ALA A 64 9.18 1.43 5.23
C ALA A 64 9.50 1.92 3.81
N MET A 65 10.41 2.89 3.65
CA MET A 65 10.84 3.34 2.32
C MET A 65 11.51 2.22 1.53
N VAL A 66 12.48 1.54 2.13
CA VAL A 66 13.21 0.42 1.48
C VAL A 66 12.26 -0.75 1.14
N SER A 67 11.29 -1.04 2.01
CA SER A 67 10.29 -2.09 1.75
C SER A 67 9.43 -1.79 0.53
N MET A 68 9.07 -0.51 0.30
CA MET A 68 8.33 -0.11 -0.90
C MET A 68 9.20 -0.21 -2.15
N GLU A 69 10.47 0.17 -2.06
CA GLU A 69 11.43 0.00 -3.16
C GLU A 69 11.60 -1.45 -3.55
N LYS A 70 11.74 -2.35 -2.58
CA LYS A 70 11.80 -3.79 -2.80
C LYS A 70 10.53 -4.29 -3.48
N ALA A 71 9.36 -3.86 -3.00
CA ALA A 71 8.08 -4.23 -3.57
C ALA A 71 7.92 -3.75 -5.02
N LEU A 72 8.39 -2.54 -5.36
CA LEU A 72 8.28 -1.98 -6.71
C LEU A 72 9.15 -2.68 -7.77
N ARG A 73 10.07 -3.56 -7.36
CA ARG A 73 10.85 -4.41 -8.30
C ARG A 73 10.05 -5.61 -8.81
N ARG A 74 8.87 -5.87 -8.24
CA ARG A 74 7.96 -6.93 -8.68
C ARG A 74 7.39 -6.63 -10.06
N LYS A 75 7.08 -7.69 -10.81
CA LYS A 75 6.53 -7.60 -12.17
C LYS A 75 5.00 -7.71 -12.18
N GLU A 76 4.43 -8.22 -11.10
CA GLU A 76 3.00 -8.36 -10.91
C GLU A 76 2.32 -7.00 -10.78
N GLU A 77 1.02 -6.94 -11.08
CA GLU A 77 0.20 -5.76 -10.80
C GLU A 77 0.10 -5.57 -9.26
N LEU A 78 0.38 -4.37 -8.76
CA LEU A 78 0.52 -4.11 -7.32
C LEU A 78 -0.57 -3.19 -6.77
N ILE A 79 -1.14 -3.59 -5.64
CA ILE A 79 -1.98 -2.75 -4.77
C ILE A 79 -1.18 -2.48 -3.49
N PHE A 80 -1.01 -1.22 -3.11
CA PHE A 80 -0.32 -0.85 -1.87
C PHE A 80 -1.33 -0.51 -0.77
N ALA A 81 -1.23 -1.18 0.37
CA ALA A 81 -2.05 -0.98 1.54
C ALA A 81 -1.21 -0.45 2.71
N ILE A 82 -1.20 0.88 2.88
CA ILE A 82 -0.34 1.59 3.80
C ILE A 82 -1.14 2.05 5.01
N GLY A 83 -0.94 1.38 6.14
CA GLY A 83 -1.70 1.57 7.38
C GLY A 83 -0.96 2.32 8.48
N ASN A 84 0.36 2.51 8.39
CA ASN A 84 1.15 3.05 9.50
C ASN A 84 2.19 4.10 9.08
N ALA A 85 3.06 3.79 8.12
CA ALA A 85 4.23 4.58 7.81
C ALA A 85 3.93 5.68 6.77
N PRO A 86 3.88 6.97 7.14
CA PRO A 86 3.75 8.04 6.15
C PRO A 86 4.94 8.08 5.18
N THR A 87 6.12 7.63 5.60
CA THR A 87 7.30 7.52 4.74
C THR A 87 7.15 6.50 3.62
N ALA A 88 6.33 5.46 3.79
CA ALA A 88 5.97 4.57 2.68
C ALA A 88 5.14 5.31 1.63
N LEU A 89 4.16 6.14 2.03
CA LEU A 89 3.39 6.96 1.10
C LEU A 89 4.25 7.96 0.34
N LEU A 90 5.18 8.63 1.02
CA LEU A 90 6.12 9.55 0.37
C LEU A 90 6.95 8.83 -0.69
N ARG A 91 7.48 7.64 -0.36
CA ARG A 91 8.27 6.86 -1.32
C ARG A 91 7.45 6.38 -2.52
N LEU A 92 6.20 6.01 -2.30
CA LEU A 92 5.28 5.64 -3.37
C LEU A 92 4.96 6.84 -4.28
N LYS A 93 4.76 8.03 -3.71
CA LYS A 93 4.59 9.25 -4.51
C LYS A 93 5.79 9.50 -5.42
N GLU A 94 7.00 9.44 -4.87
CA GLU A 94 8.23 9.59 -5.65
C GLU A 94 8.34 8.53 -6.76
N ALA A 95 8.02 7.27 -6.47
CA ALA A 95 8.02 6.20 -7.46
C ALA A 95 7.00 6.45 -8.59
N VAL A 96 5.81 6.95 -8.24
CA VAL A 96 4.76 7.29 -9.23
C VAL A 96 5.20 8.43 -10.14
N ASP A 97 5.86 9.45 -9.57
CA ASP A 97 6.44 10.55 -10.34
C ASP A 97 7.56 10.06 -11.27
N GLN A 98 8.29 9.02 -10.87
CA GLN A 98 9.30 8.34 -11.67
C GLN A 98 8.72 7.31 -12.66
N GLY A 99 7.39 7.17 -12.74
CA GLY A 99 6.74 6.33 -13.73
C GLY A 99 6.12 5.03 -13.21
N ALA A 100 6.23 4.71 -11.91
CA ALA A 100 5.54 3.56 -11.35
C ALA A 100 4.01 3.71 -11.50
N ARG A 101 3.32 2.60 -11.78
CA ARG A 101 1.87 2.56 -11.99
C ARG A 101 1.21 1.47 -11.14
N PRO A 102 1.13 1.65 -9.81
CA PRO A 102 0.32 0.76 -8.98
C PRO A 102 -1.14 0.75 -9.44
N ALA A 103 -1.82 -0.38 -9.29
CA ALA A 103 -3.25 -0.49 -9.60
C ALA A 103 -4.11 0.28 -8.59
N LEU A 104 -3.69 0.34 -7.33
CA LEU A 104 -4.36 1.09 -6.27
C LEU A 104 -3.39 1.44 -5.14
N ILE A 105 -3.55 2.63 -4.56
CA ILE A 105 -2.91 3.01 -3.29
C ILE A 105 -4.00 3.24 -2.21
N ILE A 106 -4.05 2.36 -1.21
CA ILE A 106 -4.82 2.55 0.02
C ILE A 106 -3.91 3.28 1.02
N GLY A 107 -4.05 4.61 1.09
CA GLY A 107 -3.23 5.47 1.94
C GLY A 107 -3.96 5.85 3.22
N VAL A 108 -3.86 5.00 4.23
CA VAL A 108 -4.50 5.20 5.53
C VAL A 108 -3.54 5.17 6.74
N PRO A 109 -2.32 5.74 6.68
CA PRO A 109 -1.45 5.81 7.84
C PRO A 109 -2.07 6.64 8.97
N VAL A 110 -1.82 6.23 10.21
CA VAL A 110 -2.18 6.97 11.43
C VAL A 110 -0.97 7.71 11.99
N GLY A 111 -1.19 8.89 12.57
CA GLY A 111 -0.15 9.58 13.34
C GLY A 111 -0.22 11.09 13.27
N PHE A 112 0.76 11.72 13.91
CA PHE A 112 0.79 13.17 14.14
C PHE A 112 1.85 13.90 13.31
N VAL A 113 2.88 13.19 12.84
CA VAL A 113 4.00 13.75 12.08
C VAL A 113 3.89 13.32 10.63
N ASN A 114 3.87 14.28 9.69
CA ASN A 114 3.87 14.10 8.23
C ASN A 114 2.70 13.29 7.63
N VAL A 115 1.80 12.71 8.43
CA VAL A 115 0.70 11.85 7.96
C VAL A 115 -0.27 12.59 7.06
N THR A 116 -0.74 13.78 7.47
CA THR A 116 -1.68 14.55 6.64
C THR A 116 -1.02 14.96 5.32
N ALA A 117 0.20 15.51 5.37
CA ALA A 117 0.92 15.93 4.18
C ALA A 117 1.17 14.76 3.20
N ALA A 118 1.62 13.61 3.70
CA ALA A 118 1.85 12.43 2.88
C ALA A 118 0.58 11.93 2.18
N LYS A 119 -0.57 11.98 2.87
CA LYS A 119 -1.87 11.63 2.28
C LYS A 119 -2.30 12.61 1.20
N GLU A 120 -2.16 13.91 1.43
CA GLU A 120 -2.52 14.93 0.44
C GLU A 120 -1.68 14.81 -0.85
N LEU A 121 -0.41 14.40 -0.75
CA LEU A 121 0.42 14.13 -1.93
C LEU A 121 -0.12 12.98 -2.80
N ILE A 122 -0.69 11.94 -2.20
CA ILE A 122 -1.31 10.82 -2.95
C ILE A 122 -2.57 11.28 -3.67
N LEU A 123 -3.35 12.18 -3.07
CA LEU A 123 -4.57 12.73 -3.67
C LEU A 123 -4.30 13.55 -4.94
N GLN A 124 -3.06 14.01 -5.14
CA GLN A 124 -2.64 14.74 -6.33
C GLN A 124 -2.16 13.81 -7.45
N THR A 125 -2.08 12.50 -7.22
CA THR A 125 -1.65 11.54 -8.24
C THR A 125 -2.80 11.15 -9.17
N LYS A 126 -2.45 10.62 -10.33
CA LYS A 126 -3.40 9.98 -11.26
C LYS A 126 -3.63 8.49 -10.97
N ILE A 127 -2.97 7.96 -9.93
CA ILE A 127 -3.11 6.56 -9.53
C ILE A 127 -4.42 6.40 -8.77
N PRO A 128 -5.18 5.32 -9.00
CA PRO A 128 -6.37 5.06 -8.20
C PRO A 128 -6.03 5.00 -6.71
N TYR A 129 -6.83 5.65 -5.86
CA TYR A 129 -6.54 5.70 -4.42
C TYR A 129 -7.79 5.59 -3.54
N ILE A 130 -7.55 5.13 -2.31
CA ILE A 130 -8.47 5.23 -1.18
C ILE A 130 -7.69 5.83 -0.01
N VAL A 131 -8.01 7.06 0.36
CA VAL A 131 -7.27 7.83 1.38
C VAL A 131 -8.24 8.40 2.41
N ASN A 132 -7.95 8.21 3.69
CA ASN A 132 -8.68 8.87 4.76
C ASN A 132 -7.96 10.16 5.18
N ARG A 133 -8.47 11.32 4.75
CA ARG A 133 -7.83 12.61 5.07
C ARG A 133 -7.68 12.82 6.59
N GLY A 134 -6.65 13.59 6.96
CA GLY A 134 -6.29 13.85 8.35
C GLY A 134 -5.44 12.76 8.99
N ARG A 135 -5.42 12.75 10.33
CA ARG A 135 -4.45 12.00 11.15
C ARG A 135 -4.86 10.58 11.54
N LYS A 136 -6.15 10.25 11.45
CA LYS A 136 -6.67 8.91 11.76
C LYS A 136 -6.22 7.91 10.71
N GLY A 137 -6.27 6.63 11.00
CA GLY A 137 -5.84 5.57 10.07
C GLY A 137 -5.54 4.29 10.83
N GLY A 138 -4.68 3.45 10.28
CA GLY A 138 -4.16 2.27 10.96
C GLY A 138 -4.15 1.03 10.07
N SER A 139 -3.34 0.05 10.46
CA SER A 139 -3.26 -1.26 9.81
C SER A 139 -4.61 -1.97 9.72
N ASN A 140 -5.45 -1.88 10.76
CA ASN A 140 -6.79 -2.47 10.74
C ASN A 140 -7.70 -1.82 9.70
N VAL A 141 -7.57 -0.51 9.49
CA VAL A 141 -8.34 0.21 8.45
C VAL A 141 -7.86 -0.24 7.07
N ALA A 142 -6.55 -0.36 6.86
CA ALA A 142 -5.99 -0.85 5.60
C ALA A 142 -6.49 -2.27 5.29
N ALA A 143 -6.39 -3.19 6.26
CA ALA A 143 -6.88 -4.56 6.12
C ALA A 143 -8.38 -4.64 5.88
N ALA A 144 -9.19 -3.83 6.58
CA ALA A 144 -10.63 -3.77 6.39
C ALA A 144 -11.00 -3.33 4.96
N ILE A 145 -10.31 -2.32 4.42
CA ILE A 145 -10.52 -1.87 3.03
C ILE A 145 -10.16 -2.98 2.05
N CYS A 146 -9.01 -3.64 2.21
CA CYS A 146 -8.61 -4.78 1.37
C CYS A 146 -9.66 -5.90 1.41
N ASN A 147 -10.09 -6.30 2.60
CA ASN A 147 -11.09 -7.36 2.77
C ASN A 147 -12.45 -6.97 2.18
N ALA A 148 -12.89 -5.72 2.35
CA ALA A 148 -14.11 -5.23 1.74
C ALA A 148 -14.05 -5.30 0.21
N LEU A 149 -12.90 -4.97 -0.40
CA LEU A 149 -12.69 -5.14 -1.84
C LEU A 149 -12.79 -6.62 -2.23
N LEU A 150 -12.09 -7.51 -1.51
CA LEU A 150 -12.08 -8.96 -1.76
C LEU A 150 -13.46 -9.63 -1.65
N TYR A 151 -14.29 -9.17 -0.73
CA TYR A 151 -15.64 -9.70 -0.51
C TYR A 151 -16.68 -9.09 -1.44
N SER A 152 -16.34 -8.00 -2.12
CA SER A 152 -17.21 -7.31 -3.07
C SER A 152 -16.91 -7.68 -4.54
N ILE A 153 -16.16 -8.76 -4.74
CA ILE A 153 -15.82 -9.38 -6.04
C ILE A 153 -16.60 -10.68 -6.19
#